data_AF-A0A069CVL3-F1
#
_entry.id   AF-A0A069CVL3-F1
#
_cell.length_a   1.000
_cell.length_b   1.000
_cell.length_c   1.000
_cell.angle_alpha   90.00
_cell.angle_beta   90.00
_cell.angle_gamma   90.00
#
_symmetry.space_group_name_H-M   'P 1'
#
loop_
_entity.id
_entity.type
_entity.pdbx_description
1 polymer ?
#
loop_
_entity_poly.entity_id
_entity_poly.type
_entity_poly.pdbx_seq_one_letter_code
_entity_poly.pdbx_strand_id
1 'polypeptide(L)'
;MQKNMVKVKDLQLHDGTHFSNTVERNKETVRSVVITKTDQRAKTLMIEWPNDKNREVIVLPFEQEVELSTNVATEEKVGFVFDHGDKRIIIYFLG
;
A
#
# COMPACT_ATOMS: atom_id res chain seq x y z
N MET A 1 -10.93 -17.03 6.41
CA MET A 1 -9.59 -16.51 6.79
C MET A 1 -9.80 -15.13 7.37
N GLN A 2 -9.35 -14.91 8.60
CA GLN A 2 -9.44 -13.59 9.25
C GLN A 2 -8.42 -12.67 8.57
N LYS A 3 -8.84 -11.51 8.09
CA LYS A 3 -7.93 -10.52 7.51
C LYS A 3 -7.00 -10.03 8.62
N ASN A 4 -5.68 -10.17 8.45
CA ASN A 4 -4.71 -9.63 9.40
C ASN A 4 -4.64 -8.12 9.25
N MET A 5 -5.52 -7.41 9.95
CA MET A 5 -5.54 -5.95 9.97
C MET A 5 -4.42 -5.42 10.87
N VAL A 6 -3.69 -4.42 10.38
CA VAL A 6 -2.60 -3.75 11.11
C VAL A 6 -2.70 -2.24 10.90
N LYS A 7 -2.21 -1.44 11.84
CA LYS A 7 -2.16 0.01 11.64
C LYS A 7 -1.03 0.38 10.68
N VAL A 8 -1.23 1.45 9.91
CA VAL A 8 -0.23 1.95 8.96
C VAL A 8 1.12 2.21 9.62
N LYS A 9 1.15 2.73 10.84
CA LYS A 9 2.41 2.94 11.59
C LYS A 9 3.18 1.66 11.90
N ASP A 10 2.50 0.52 11.98
CA ASP A 10 3.07 -0.77 12.36
C ASP A 10 3.58 -1.56 11.13
N LEU A 11 3.43 -0.99 9.92
CA LEU A 11 3.92 -1.58 8.67
C LEU A 11 5.43 -1.57 8.54
N GLN A 12 6.14 -0.76 9.34
CA GLN A 12 7.58 -0.55 9.24
C GLN A 12 8.02 -0.12 7.82
N LEU A 13 7.13 0.55 7.09
CA LEU A 13 7.43 1.01 5.74
C LEU A 13 8.38 2.21 5.79
N HIS A 14 9.47 2.12 5.03
CA HIS A 14 10.42 3.22 4.85
C HIS A 14 10.09 4.06 3.63
N ASP A 15 10.54 5.31 3.68
CA ASP A 15 10.55 6.20 2.52
C ASP A 15 11.32 5.54 1.38
N GLY A 16 10.71 5.50 0.19
CA GLY A 16 11.31 4.76 -0.90
C GLY A 16 10.41 4.57 -2.09
N THR A 17 10.92 3.78 -3.04
CA THR A 17 10.20 3.36 -4.23
C THR A 17 9.76 1.92 -4.03
N HIS A 18 8.50 1.60 -4.28
CA HIS A 18 7.94 0.27 -4.05
C HIS A 18 7.14 -0.20 -5.26
N PHE A 19 6.93 -1.51 -5.37
CA PHE A 19 5.99 -2.06 -6.35
C PHE A 19 4.56 -1.99 -5.81
N SER A 20 3.62 -1.79 -6.72
CA SER A 20 2.19 -1.78 -6.43
C SER A 20 1.42 -2.58 -7.46
N ASN A 21 0.34 -3.22 -6.99
CA ASN A 21 -0.71 -3.74 -7.84
C ASN A 21 -2.01 -3.02 -7.50
N THR A 22 -2.70 -2.54 -8.53
CA THR A 22 -4.04 -1.96 -8.40
C THR A 22 -5.03 -2.87 -9.09
N VAL A 23 -6.04 -3.30 -8.35
CA VAL A 23 -7.11 -4.17 -8.84
C VAL A 23 -8.41 -3.36 -8.86
N GLU A 24 -8.92 -3.07 -10.04
CA GLU A 24 -10.23 -2.45 -10.23
C GLU A 24 -11.28 -3.54 -10.42
N ARG A 25 -12.44 -3.38 -9.78
CA ARG A 25 -13.55 -4.33 -9.91
C ARG A 25 -14.02 -4.34 -11.38
N ASN A 26 -13.70 -5.41 -12.10
CA ASN A 26 -13.96 -5.63 -13.54
C ASN A 26 -12.88 -5.16 -14.54
N LYS A 27 -11.65 -4.85 -14.09
CA LYS A 27 -10.53 -4.61 -15.01
C LYS A 27 -9.34 -5.49 -14.68
N GLU A 28 -8.38 -5.50 -15.60
CA GLU A 28 -7.09 -6.15 -15.38
C GLU A 28 -6.35 -5.51 -14.20
N THR A 29 -5.57 -6.33 -13.50
CA THR A 29 -4.66 -5.84 -12.47
C THR A 29 -3.55 -5.00 -13.11
N VAL A 30 -3.46 -3.74 -12.72
CA VAL A 30 -2.41 -2.83 -13.19
C VAL A 30 -1.22 -2.91 -12.24
N ARG A 31 -0.04 -3.21 -12.79
CA ARG A 31 1.23 -3.18 -12.06
C ARG A 31 1.88 -1.82 -12.23
N SER A 32 2.34 -1.22 -11.14
CA SER A 32 3.04 0.06 -11.18
C SER A 32 4.11 0.17 -10.10
N VAL A 33 4.94 1.19 -10.23
CA VAL A 33 5.84 1.67 -9.19
C VAL A 33 5.18 2.82 -8.44
N VAL A 34 5.36 2.88 -7.12
CA VAL A 34 4.95 3.99 -6.27
C VAL A 34 6.13 4.55 -5.50
N ILE A 35 6.03 5.81 -5.11
CA ILE A 35 6.92 6.45 -4.14
C ILE A 35 6.14 6.58 -2.84
N THR A 36 6.72 6.12 -1.74
CA THR A 36 6.15 6.27 -0.40
C THR A 36 6.99 7.21 0.44
N LYS A 37 6.32 8.05 1.23
CA LYS A 37 6.97 8.94 2.20
C LYS A 37 6.20 8.95 3.50
N THR A 38 6.91 8.84 4.61
CA THR A 38 6.36 8.90 5.96
C THR A 38 6.58 10.30 6.54
N ASP A 39 5.50 10.93 7.01
CA ASP A 39 5.57 12.16 7.76
C ASP A 39 5.25 11.86 9.23
N GLN A 40 6.28 11.83 10.07
CA GLN A 40 6.14 11.55 11.50
C GLN A 40 5.41 12.66 12.26
N ARG A 41 5.50 13.90 11.79
CA ARG A 41 4.85 15.05 12.44
C ARG A 41 3.36 15.07 12.12
N ALA A 42 3.00 14.88 10.85
CA ALA A 42 1.61 14.77 10.42
C ALA A 42 0.99 13.41 10.77
N LYS A 43 1.81 12.42 11.12
CA LYS A 43 1.40 11.03 11.41
C LYS A 43 0.68 10.39 10.22
N THR A 44 1.30 10.49 9.03
CA THR A 44 0.73 10.02 7.77
C THR A 44 1.74 9.32 6.89
N LEU A 45 1.28 8.34 6.12
CA LEU A 45 1.98 7.74 5.00
C LEU A 45 1.42 8.31 3.69
N MET A 46 2.27 8.90 2.87
CA MET A 46 1.94 9.36 1.52
C MET A 46 2.39 8.33 0.50
N ILE A 47 1.56 8.10 -0.52
CA ILE A 47 1.79 7.17 -1.62
C ILE A 47 1.51 7.91 -2.93
N GLU A 48 2.47 7.94 -3.84
CA GLU A 48 2.41 8.67 -5.11
C GLU A 48 2.76 7.75 -6.29
N TRP A 49 2.00 7.82 -7.37
CA TRP A 49 2.31 7.15 -8.64
C TRP A 49 3.02 8.13 -9.59
N PRO A 50 4.35 8.08 -9.72
CA PRO A 50 5.12 9.08 -10.48
C PRO A 50 4.82 9.08 -11.98
N ASN A 51 4.39 7.93 -12.52
CA ASN A 51 4.14 7.72 -13.95
C ASN A 51 2.66 7.80 -14.34
N ASP A 52 1.77 8.03 -13.39
CA ASP A 52 0.36 8.24 -13.70
C ASP A 52 0.15 9.69 -14.13
N LYS A 53 -0.43 9.88 -15.33
CA LYS A 53 -0.74 11.21 -15.86
C LYS A 53 -1.72 11.98 -14.97
N ASN A 54 -2.49 11.27 -14.15
CA ASN A 54 -3.41 11.83 -13.18
C ASN A 54 -2.87 11.83 -11.74
N ARG A 55 -1.53 11.82 -11.54
CA ARG A 55 -0.81 11.97 -10.25
C ARG A 55 -1.69 11.84 -9.02
N GLU A 56 -2.20 10.63 -8.80
CA GLU A 56 -3.02 10.35 -7.64
C GLU A 56 -2.08 10.24 -6.44
N VAL A 57 -2.26 11.13 -5.46
CA VAL A 57 -1.54 11.08 -4.19
C VAL A 57 -2.51 10.60 -3.14
N ILE A 58 -2.22 9.45 -2.55
CA ILE A 58 -3.00 8.88 -1.46
C ILE A 58 -2.28 9.15 -0.15
N VAL A 59 -3.01 9.67 0.83
CA VAL A 59 -2.49 9.92 2.18
C VAL A 59 -3.26 9.04 3.16
N LEU A 60 -2.54 8.11 3.80
CA LEU A 60 -3.08 7.21 4.82
C LEU A 60 -2.65 7.69 6.21
N PRO A 61 -3.58 7.99 7.13
CA PRO A 61 -3.25 8.26 8.53
C PRO A 61 -2.60 7.04 9.20
N PHE A 62 -1.65 7.28 10.11
CA PHE A 62 -0.95 6.23 10.84
C PHE A 62 -1.85 5.32 11.67
N GLU A 63 -2.99 5.84 12.14
CA GLU A 63 -3.97 5.08 12.92
C GLU A 63 -4.97 4.34 12.04
N GLN A 64 -4.96 4.53 10.71
CA GLN A 64 -5.78 3.75 9.79
C GLN A 64 -5.31 2.29 9.80
N GLU A 65 -6.28 1.37 9.77
CA GLU A 65 -6.02 -0.05 9.60
C GLU A 65 -6.00 -0.45 8.13
N VAL A 66 -5.01 -1.25 7.77
CA VAL A 66 -4.84 -1.85 6.45
C VAL A 66 -4.66 -3.35 6.59
N GLU A 67 -4.95 -4.10 5.54
CA GLU A 67 -4.78 -5.55 5.52
C GLU A 67 -3.31 -5.89 5.24
N LEU A 68 -2.67 -6.64 6.11
CA LEU A 68 -1.31 -7.11 5.90
C LEU A 68 -1.32 -8.22 4.83
N SER A 69 -0.49 -8.06 3.80
CA SER A 69 -0.31 -9.07 2.76
C SER A 69 0.84 -9.99 3.15
N THR A 70 0.57 -11.29 3.21
CA THR A 70 1.58 -12.33 3.45
C THR A 70 1.70 -13.28 2.27
N ASN A 71 2.89 -13.82 2.06
CA ASN A 71 3.08 -14.93 1.14
C ASN A 71 2.46 -16.18 1.75
N VAL A 72 1.52 -16.81 1.07
CA VAL A 72 0.81 -18.00 1.58
C VAL A 72 1.75 -19.20 1.74
N ALA A 73 2.83 -19.28 0.96
CA ALA A 73 3.77 -20.40 0.99
C ALA A 73 4.85 -20.27 2.09
N THR A 74 5.30 -19.04 2.38
CA THR A 74 6.40 -18.79 3.33
C THR A 74 5.94 -18.09 4.62
N GLU A 75 4.68 -17.66 4.69
CA GLU A 75 4.11 -16.80 5.75
C GLU A 75 4.80 -15.44 5.93
N GLU A 76 5.75 -15.10 5.07
CA GLU A 76 6.49 -13.84 5.12
C GLU A 76 5.59 -12.66 4.79
N LYS A 77 5.80 -11.54 5.48
CA LYS A 77 5.13 -10.28 5.18
C LYS A 77 5.68 -9.74 3.85
N VAL A 78 4.82 -9.62 2.85
CA VAL A 78 5.22 -9.14 1.51
C VAL A 78 4.73 -7.73 1.23
N GLY A 79 3.84 -7.18 2.05
CA GLY A 79 3.28 -5.85 1.82
C GLY A 79 2.01 -5.59 2.61
N PHE A 80 1.22 -4.64 2.12
CA PHE A 80 -0.08 -4.30 2.69
C PHE A 80 -1.09 -3.93 1.60
N VAL A 81 -2.36 -4.00 1.97
CA VAL A 81 -3.50 -3.86 1.07
C VAL A 81 -4.51 -2.89 1.68
N PHE A 82 -4.99 -1.97 0.87
CA PHE A 82 -6.06 -1.05 1.25
C PHE A 82 -6.97 -0.76 0.07
N ASP A 83 -8.22 -0.44 0.37
CA ASP A 83 -9.20 -0.06 -0.66
C ASP A 83 -9.23 1.47 -0.78
N HIS A 84 -9.28 1.97 -2.01
CA HIS A 84 -9.40 3.39 -2.33
C HIS A 84 -10.41 3.56 -3.47
N GLY A 85 -11.62 4.04 -3.14
CA GLY A 85 -12.73 4.09 -4.10
C GLY A 85 -13.14 2.68 -4.54
N ASP A 86 -13.09 2.41 -5.85
CA ASP A 86 -13.36 1.12 -6.48
C ASP A 86 -12.09 0.27 -6.72
N LYS A 87 -10.93 0.79 -6.30
CA LYS A 87 -9.63 0.14 -6.43
C LYS A 87 -9.24 -0.56 -5.14
N ARG A 88 -8.73 -1.78 -5.25
CA ARG A 88 -7.97 -2.47 -4.21
C ARG A 88 -6.49 -2.38 -4.53
N ILE A 89 -5.73 -1.73 -3.66
CA ILE A 89 -4.32 -1.40 -3.89
C ILE A 89 -3.47 -2.27 -2.97
N ILE A 90 -2.46 -2.93 -3.54
CA ILE A 90 -1.47 -3.74 -2.84
C ILE A 90 -0.13 -3.05 -3.02
N ILE A 91 0.56 -2.72 -1.93
CA ILE A 91 1.93 -2.19 -1.94
C ILE A 91 2.86 -3.24 -1.37
N TYR A 92 3.90 -3.60 -2.10
CA TYR A 92 4.89 -4.59 -1.69
C TYR A 92 6.04 -3.95 -0.93
N PHE A 93 6.46 -4.56 0.17
CA PHE A 93 7.71 -4.20 0.82
C PHE A 93 8.87 -4.60 -0.10
N LEU A 94 9.79 -3.69 -0.39
CA LEU A 94 11.09 -4.09 -0.91
C LEU A 94 11.89 -4.72 0.24
N GLY A 95 12.28 -5.99 0.06
CA GLY A 95 13.21 -6.70 0.94
C GLY A 95 14.65 -6.26 0.76
#